data_AF-A0A327J7R0-F1
#
_entry.id   AF-A0A327J7R0-F1
#
_cell.length_a   1.000
_cell.length_b   1.000
_cell.length_c   1.000
_cell.angle_alpha   90.00
_cell.angle_beta   90.00
_cell.angle_gamma   90.00
#
_symmetry.space_group_name_H-M   'P 1'
#
loop_
_entity.id
_entity.type
_entity.pdbx_description
1 polymer ?
#
loop_
_entity_poly.entity_id
_entity_poly.type
_entity_poly.pdbx_seq_one_letter_code
_entity_poly.pdbx_strand_id
1 'polypeptide(L)'
;MDTYIDIDGNKGENTKGKDQFAFGIPKTASAATIGRIDGNFGSYSWDEDLNTRAEALNKCKQDTHYCAKLLEYDNWEFKDDYPY
;
A
#
# COMPACT_ATOMS: atom_id res chain seq x y z
N MET A 1 5.98 11.67 1.59
CA MET A 1 4.80 11.98 2.43
C MET A 1 3.91 10.79 2.28
N ASP A 2 3.38 10.30 3.38
CA ASP A 2 2.51 9.14 3.36
C ASP A 2 1.08 9.62 3.58
N THR A 3 0.19 9.15 2.71
CA THR A 3 -1.24 9.40 2.83
C THR A 3 -1.93 8.07 3.04
N TYR A 4 -2.91 8.03 3.94
CA TYR A 4 -3.76 6.86 4.10
C TYR A 4 -5.06 7.09 3.36
N ILE A 5 -5.41 6.16 2.47
CA ILE A 5 -6.72 6.11 1.87
C ILE A 5 -7.57 5.19 2.75
N ASP A 6 -8.64 5.77 3.28
CA ASP A 6 -9.67 5.10 4.04
C ASP A 6 -10.81 4.70 3.09
N ILE A 7 -11.12 3.40 3.01
CA ILE A 7 -12.02 2.85 2.00
C ILE A 7 -13.47 2.75 2.46
N ASP A 8 -13.73 2.72 3.77
CA ASP A 8 -15.07 2.67 4.34
C ASP A 8 -15.49 3.99 5.02
N GLY A 9 -14.56 4.94 5.12
CA GLY A 9 -14.79 6.33 5.51
C GLY A 9 -14.94 6.46 7.02
N ASN A 10 -15.87 7.29 7.49
CA ASN A 10 -16.12 7.46 8.93
C ASN A 10 -16.88 6.27 9.56
N LYS A 11 -16.77 5.06 9.00
CA LYS A 11 -17.47 3.87 9.51
C LYS A 11 -16.50 3.06 10.37
N GLY A 12 -16.85 2.91 11.65
CA GLY A 12 -16.11 2.02 12.54
C GLY A 12 -14.76 2.58 12.98
N GLU A 13 -13.88 1.66 13.40
CA GLU A 13 -12.54 2.00 13.86
C GLU A 13 -11.54 1.81 12.72
N ASN A 14 -10.92 2.92 12.31
CA ASN A 14 -9.89 2.93 11.28
C ASN A 14 -8.69 2.04 11.65
N THR A 15 -8.54 0.95 10.91
CA THR A 15 -7.56 -0.11 11.05
C THR A 15 -6.64 -0.21 9.81
N LYS A 16 -5.36 0.14 10.00
CA LYS A 16 -4.33 0.04 8.94
C LYS A 16 -4.20 -1.37 8.40
N GLY A 17 -4.18 -1.49 7.07
CA GLY A 17 -4.10 -2.77 6.35
C GLY A 17 -5.45 -3.43 6.07
N LYS A 18 -6.52 -2.95 6.72
CA LYS A 18 -7.90 -3.42 6.56
C LYS A 18 -8.77 -2.41 5.82
N ASP A 19 -8.94 -1.24 6.42
CA ASP A 19 -9.74 -0.14 5.88
C ASP A 19 -8.85 1.06 5.47
N GLN A 20 -7.65 1.16 6.04
CA GLN A 20 -6.68 2.21 5.75
C GLN A 20 -5.44 1.67 5.05
N PHE A 21 -5.16 2.20 3.86
CA PHE A 21 -4.04 1.79 3.02
C PHE A 21 -3.07 2.94 2.77
N ALA A 22 -1.78 2.71 3.02
CA ALA A 22 -0.75 3.74 2.89
C ALA A 22 -0.25 3.87 1.44
N PHE A 23 -0.30 5.10 0.92
CA PHE A 23 0.27 5.46 -0.37
C PHE A 23 1.36 6.51 -0.20
N GLY A 24 2.44 6.35 -0.97
CA GLY A 24 3.57 7.25 -0.96
C GLY A 24 3.44 8.35 -2.00
N ILE A 25 3.64 9.59 -1.58
CA ILE A 25 3.90 10.74 -2.44
C ILE A 25 5.38 11.14 -2.23
N PRO A 26 6.28 10.90 -3.20
CA PRO A 26 7.67 11.26 -3.09
C PRO A 26 7.81 12.78 -3.07
N LYS A 27 8.72 13.30 -2.23
CA LYS A 27 8.97 14.74 -2.11
C LYS A 27 9.68 15.34 -3.33
N THR A 28 10.39 14.52 -4.10
CA THR A 28 11.12 14.91 -5.31
C THR A 28 10.97 13.84 -6.38
N ALA A 29 10.89 14.26 -7.65
CA ALA A 29 10.75 13.35 -8.79
C ALA A 29 11.92 12.36 -8.94
N SER A 30 13.05 12.57 -8.24
CA SER A 30 14.24 11.72 -8.21
C SER A 30 14.20 10.61 -7.13
N ALA A 31 13.30 10.67 -6.14
CA ALA A 31 13.05 9.57 -5.20
C ALA A 31 12.18 8.47 -5.85
N ALA A 32 12.38 8.30 -7.15
CA ALA A 32 11.48 7.72 -8.14
C ALA A 32 11.32 6.21 -8.11
N THR A 33 12.03 5.52 -7.24
CA THR A 33 12.50 4.19 -7.61
C THR A 33 11.45 3.09 -7.53
N ILE A 34 10.23 3.33 -7.02
CA ILE A 34 9.35 2.20 -6.69
C ILE A 34 7.85 2.48 -6.91
N GLY A 35 7.20 1.54 -7.60
CA GLY A 35 5.74 1.34 -7.64
C GLY A 35 4.93 2.56 -8.08
N ARG A 36 5.16 3.10 -9.28
CA ARG A 36 4.41 4.26 -9.77
C ARG A 36 3.13 3.82 -10.47
N ILE A 37 1.99 4.24 -9.95
CA ILE A 37 0.70 4.19 -10.68
C ILE A 37 0.66 5.32 -11.71
N ASP A 38 1.16 6.50 -11.33
CA ASP A 38 1.43 7.62 -12.23
C ASP A 38 2.44 8.58 -11.58
N GLY A 39 3.57 8.82 -12.24
CA GLY A 39 4.50 9.95 -12.07
C GLY A 39 5.11 10.21 -10.68
N ASN A 40 4.30 10.36 -9.63
CA ASN A 40 4.64 10.67 -8.24
C ASN A 40 3.61 10.12 -7.22
N PHE A 41 2.81 9.11 -7.55
CA PHE A 41 1.91 8.46 -6.59
C PHE A 41 1.92 6.94 -6.78
N GLY A 42 1.91 6.21 -5.67
CA GLY A 42 2.11 4.76 -5.67
C GLY A 42 1.87 4.11 -4.32
N SER A 43 1.71 2.78 -4.31
CA SER A 43 1.75 2.03 -3.06
C SER A 43 3.07 2.23 -2.33
N TYR A 44 3.01 2.27 -1.01
CA TYR A 44 4.22 2.39 -0.20
C TYR A 44 5.10 1.14 -0.38
N SER A 45 6.32 1.35 -0.88
CA SER A 45 7.28 0.28 -1.14
C SER A 45 8.73 0.77 -1.11
N TRP A 46 9.01 1.89 -0.43
CA TRP A 46 10.33 2.55 -0.43
C TRP A 46 11.48 1.60 -0.10
N ASP A 47 12.47 1.60 -0.99
CA ASP A 47 13.66 0.76 -1.05
C ASP A 47 13.46 -0.77 -0.94
N GLU A 48 12.25 -1.29 -1.22
CA GLU A 48 11.95 -2.72 -1.19
C GLU A 48 11.43 -3.28 -2.53
N ASP A 49 12.18 -4.24 -3.06
CA ASP A 49 11.81 -5.03 -4.23
C ASP A 49 10.74 -6.08 -3.87
N LEU A 50 9.49 -5.63 -3.68
CA LEU A 50 8.32 -6.49 -3.54
C LEU A 50 7.83 -6.88 -4.94
N ASN A 51 8.49 -7.86 -5.56
CA ASN A 51 8.26 -8.26 -6.95
C ASN A 51 7.10 -9.23 -7.14
N THR A 52 6.74 -9.97 -6.09
CA THR A 52 5.61 -10.90 -6.09
C THR A 52 4.54 -10.51 -5.07
N ARG A 53 3.29 -10.90 -5.34
CA ARG A 53 2.18 -10.78 -4.40
C ARG A 53 2.49 -11.42 -3.04
N ALA A 54 3.16 -12.58 -3.04
CA ALA A 54 3.47 -13.32 -1.81
C ALA A 54 4.49 -12.58 -0.93
N GLU A 55 5.50 -11.96 -1.52
CA GLU A 55 6.45 -11.09 -0.81
C GLU A 55 5.73 -9.87 -0.23
N ALA A 56 4.89 -9.21 -1.04
CA ALA A 56 4.07 -8.09 -0.59
C ALA A 56 3.15 -8.49 0.57
N LEU A 57 2.57 -9.70 0.55
CA LEU A 57 1.70 -10.20 1.62
C LEU A 57 2.46 -10.45 2.91
N ASN A 58 3.61 -11.11 2.81
CA ASN A 58 4.48 -11.36 3.95
C ASN A 58 4.94 -10.04 4.57
N LYS A 59 5.25 -9.04 3.74
CA LYS A 59 5.66 -7.72 4.20
C LYS A 59 4.50 -6.96 4.85
N CYS A 60 3.33 -6.93 4.22
CA CYS A 60 2.11 -6.33 4.75
C CYS A 60 1.73 -6.90 6.13
N LYS A 61 1.94 -8.20 6.37
CA LYS A 61 1.75 -8.82 7.70
C LYS A 61 2.77 -8.37 8.75
N GLN A 62 3.96 -7.96 8.35
CA GLN A 62 5.00 -7.43 9.25
C GLN A 62 4.81 -5.94 9.50
N ASP A 63 4.41 -5.20 8.45
CA ASP A 63 4.18 -3.76 8.47
C ASP A 63 3.02 -3.40 7.55
N THR A 64 1.93 -2.89 8.15
CA THR A 64 0.69 -2.58 7.44
C THR A 64 0.82 -1.43 6.44
N HIS A 65 1.92 -0.67 6.44
CA HIS A 65 2.20 0.33 5.41
C HIS A 65 2.30 -0.29 4.01
N TYR A 66 2.76 -1.53 3.89
CA TYR A 66 2.99 -2.18 2.59
C TYR A 66 1.73 -2.84 2.02
N CYS A 67 0.61 -2.83 2.75
CA CYS A 67 -0.62 -3.51 2.30
C CYS A 67 -1.23 -2.89 1.05
N ALA A 68 -1.00 -1.60 0.78
CA ALA A 68 -1.41 -0.98 -0.48
C ALA A 68 -0.77 -1.64 -1.71
N LYS A 69 0.40 -2.28 -1.57
CA LYS A 69 1.08 -2.98 -2.66
C LYS A 69 0.29 -4.20 -3.13
N LEU A 70 -0.44 -4.85 -2.22
CA LEU A 70 -1.28 -5.99 -2.56
C LEU A 70 -2.41 -5.58 -3.51
N LEU A 71 -2.97 -4.37 -3.36
CA LEU A 71 -4.03 -3.86 -4.22
C LEU A 71 -3.56 -3.76 -5.68
N GLU A 72 -2.30 -3.36 -5.93
CA GLU A 72 -1.74 -3.35 -7.28
C GLU A 72 -1.70 -4.76 -7.90
N TYR A 73 -1.38 -5.80 -7.10
CA TYR A 73 -1.36 -7.20 -7.55
C TYR A 73 -2.76 -7.82 -7.66
N ASP A 74 -3.70 -7.33 -6.86
CA ASP A 74 -5.07 -7.82 -6.77
C ASP A 74 -6.03 -7.05 -7.67
N ASN A 75 -5.52 -6.30 -8.65
CA ASN A 75 -6.32 -5.47 -9.56
C ASN A 75 -7.30 -4.54 -8.80
N TRP A 76 -6.85 -3.98 -7.68
CA TRP A 76 -7.62 -3.10 -6.80
C TRP A 76 -8.80 -3.77 -6.09
N GLU A 77 -8.80 -5.10 -6.01
CA GLU A 77 -9.76 -5.85 -5.20
C GLU A 77 -9.22 -6.10 -3.79
N PHE A 78 -10.05 -5.86 -2.78
CA PHE A 78 -9.75 -6.17 -1.38
C PHE A 78 -10.04 -7.65 -1.14
N LYS A 79 -9.00 -8.42 -0.79
CA LYS A 79 -9.13 -9.85 -0.48
C LYS A 79 -9.07 -10.08 1.02
N ASP A 80 -9.71 -11.16 1.47
CA ASP A 80 -9.81 -11.52 2.90
C ASP A 80 -8.47 -11.95 3.52
N ASP A 81 -7.41 -12.17 2.72
CA ASP A 81 -6.11 -12.63 3.21
C ASP A 81 -5.19 -11.51 3.68
N TYR A 82 -5.68 -10.28 3.64
CA TYR A 82 -5.00 -9.10 4.16
C TYR A 82 -4.97 -9.19 5.69
N PRO A 83 -3.96 -8.62 6.36
CA PRO A 83 -3.96 -8.55 7.80
C PRO A 83 -5.12 -7.64 8.24
N TYR A 84 -6.14 -8.29 8.82
CA TYR A 84 -7.36 -7.76 9.46
C TYR A 84 -8.56 -7.47 8.56
#